data_AF-A0A3D5JG27-F1
#
_entry.id   AF-A0A3D5JG27-F1
#
_cell.length_a   1.000
_cell.length_b   1.000
_cell.length_c   1.000
_cell.angle_alpha   90.00
_cell.angle_beta   90.00
_cell.angle_gamma   90.00
#
_symmetry.space_group_name_H-M   'P 1'
#
loop_
_entity.id
_entity.type
_entity.pdbx_description
1 polymer ?
#
loop_
_entity_poly.entity_id
_entity_poly.type
_entity_poly.pdbx_seq_one_letter_code
_entity_poly.pdbx_strand_id
1 'polypeptide(L)'
;AENIYLSRPALADIGPVRTAAGMNILAAVIMLPVALATDQMFVPAFPFGTLEWTIVALGVITAVAYTMFILVINVAGPVFASQTGYLVTLGGVVWGMVLFGETHSPWVWASVATMIIGLALVTPRKTATPLAPAPDSPTGP
;
A
#
# COMPACT_ATOMS: atom_id res chain seq x y z
N ALA A 1 -4.98 -9.98 -1.38
CA ALA A 1 -5.97 -10.06 -2.47
C ALA A 1 -5.96 -8.81 -3.34
N GLU A 2 -5.94 -7.61 -2.74
CA GLU A 2 -5.84 -6.31 -3.42
C GLU A 2 -4.72 -6.23 -4.48
N ASN A 3 -3.48 -6.59 -4.12
CA ASN A 3 -2.35 -6.53 -5.06
C ASN A 3 -2.56 -7.37 -6.33
N ILE A 4 -3.18 -8.55 -6.20
CA ILE A 4 -3.46 -9.45 -7.32
C ILE A 4 -4.51 -8.84 -8.25
N TYR A 5 -5.54 -8.20 -7.67
CA TYR A 5 -6.56 -7.49 -8.44
C TYR A 5 -5.99 -6.29 -9.18
N LEU A 6 -5.17 -5.46 -8.51
CA LEU A 6 -4.54 -4.28 -9.11
C LEU A 6 -3.50 -4.64 -10.19
N SER A 7 -2.87 -5.80 -10.12
CA SER A 7 -1.95 -6.29 -11.16
C SER A 7 -2.63 -6.86 -12.41
N ARG A 8 -3.97 -6.83 -12.52
CA ARG A 8 -4.65 -7.27 -13.75
C ARG A 8 -4.35 -6.31 -14.91
N PRO A 9 -4.09 -6.81 -16.13
CA PRO A 9 -3.72 -5.97 -17.28
C PRO A 9 -4.70 -4.83 -17.57
N ALA A 10 -6.00 -5.07 -17.35
CA ALA A 10 -7.06 -4.07 -17.54
C ALA A 10 -6.93 -2.83 -16.64
N LEU A 11 -6.26 -2.92 -15.49
CA LEU A 11 -6.05 -1.79 -14.57
C LEU A 11 -4.67 -1.13 -14.76
N ALA A 12 -3.73 -1.82 -15.40
CA ALA A 12 -2.42 -1.26 -15.75
C ALA A 12 -2.54 -0.16 -16.83
N ASP A 13 -3.50 -0.30 -17.76
CA ASP A 13 -3.70 0.61 -18.90
C ASP A 13 -4.40 1.93 -18.51
N ILE A 14 -5.11 1.95 -17.36
CA ILE A 14 -5.88 3.11 -16.88
C ILE A 14 -4.98 4.18 -16.22
N GLY A 15 -3.74 3.81 -15.86
CA GLY A 15 -2.74 4.68 -15.27
C GLY A 15 -2.87 4.83 -13.74
N PRO A 16 -1.77 4.84 -12.97
CA PRO A 16 -1.79 4.79 -11.49
C PRO A 16 -2.64 5.87 -10.81
N VAL A 17 -2.57 7.11 -11.30
CA VAL A 17 -3.29 8.26 -10.72
C VAL A 17 -4.81 8.09 -10.86
N ARG A 18 -5.29 7.61 -12.02
CA ARG A 18 -6.74 7.43 -12.24
C ARG A 18 -7.28 6.27 -11.41
N THR A 19 -6.52 5.18 -11.30
CA THR A 19 -6.89 4.06 -10.43
C THR A 19 -6.93 4.49 -8.98
N ALA A 20 -5.93 5.23 -8.49
CA ALA A 20 -5.92 5.80 -7.14
C ALA A 20 -7.11 6.74 -6.88
N ALA A 21 -7.41 7.65 -7.82
CA ALA A 21 -8.54 8.56 -7.71
C ALA A 21 -9.88 7.79 -7.66
N GLY A 22 -10.06 6.80 -8.54
CA GLY A 22 -11.26 5.96 -8.55
C GLY A 22 -11.47 5.20 -7.25
N MET A 23 -10.40 4.65 -6.67
CA MET A 23 -10.46 3.98 -5.36
C MET A 23 -10.86 4.94 -4.24
N ASN A 24 -10.29 6.15 -4.20
CA ASN A 24 -10.63 7.14 -3.17
C ASN A 24 -12.07 7.64 -3.30
N ILE A 25 -12.56 7.88 -4.52
CA ILE A 25 -13.95 8.28 -4.77
C ILE A 25 -14.90 7.16 -4.34
N LEU A 26 -14.62 5.92 -4.73
CA LEU A 26 -15.46 4.78 -4.36
C LEU A 26 -15.46 4.56 -2.85
N ALA A 27 -14.31 4.69 -2.18
CA ALA A 27 -14.22 4.64 -0.73
C ALA A 27 -15.08 5.73 -0.06
N ALA A 28 -15.05 6.97 -0.57
CA ALA A 28 -15.87 8.06 -0.07
C ALA A 28 -17.38 7.77 -0.26
N VAL A 29 -17.79 7.25 -1.41
CA VAL A 29 -19.19 6.88 -1.69
C VAL A 29 -19.67 5.75 -0.78
N ILE A 30 -18.83 4.74 -0.53
CA ILE A 30 -19.15 3.63 0.38
C ILE A 30 -19.23 4.11 1.83
N MET A 31 -18.37 5.07 2.22
CA MET A 31 -18.33 5.57 3.59
C MET A 31 -19.43 6.59 3.89
N LEU A 32 -19.96 7.27 2.87
CA LEU A 32 -21.06 8.24 3.01
C LEU A 32 -22.30 7.68 3.75
N PRO A 33 -22.89 6.52 3.41
CA PRO A 33 -24.04 6.00 4.14
C PRO A 33 -23.71 5.66 5.60
N VAL A 34 -22.48 5.24 5.89
CA VAL A 34 -22.03 4.98 7.27
C VAL A 34 -21.94 6.29 8.06
N ALA A 35 -21.40 7.35 7.45
CA ALA A 35 -21.32 8.66 8.06
C ALA A 35 -22.71 9.25 8.35
N LEU A 36 -23.66 9.07 7.42
CA LEU A 36 -25.06 9.48 7.61
C LEU A 36 -25.77 8.66 8.69
N ALA A 37 -25.58 7.33 8.72
CA ALA A 37 -26.20 6.46 9.71
C ALA A 37 -25.69 6.67 11.14
N THR A 38 -24.51 7.28 11.30
CA THR A 38 -23.88 7.55 12.60
C THR A 38 -23.97 9.01 13.04
N ASP A 39 -24.62 9.87 12.24
CA ASP A 39 -24.67 11.32 12.43
C ASP A 39 -23.27 11.97 12.56
N GLN A 40 -22.24 11.32 12.00
CA GLN A 40 -20.84 11.78 11.99
C GLN A 40 -20.46 12.54 10.72
N MET A 41 -21.46 13.02 9.97
CA MET A 41 -21.19 13.74 8.72
C MET A 41 -20.50 15.08 9.03
N PHE A 42 -19.25 15.21 8.61
CA PHE A 42 -18.49 16.44 8.75
C PHE A 42 -18.68 17.35 7.53
N VAL A 43 -19.19 18.56 7.76
CA VAL A 43 -19.29 19.60 6.73
C VAL A 43 -18.18 20.64 7.00
N PRO A 44 -17.21 20.81 6.09
CA PRO A 44 -16.15 21.81 6.27
C PRO A 44 -16.73 23.21 6.39
N ALA A 45 -16.40 23.91 7.47
CA ALA A 45 -16.80 25.30 7.67
C ALA A 45 -15.77 26.24 7.04
N PHE A 46 -16.24 27.38 6.52
CA PHE A 46 -15.36 28.43 6.00
C PHE A 46 -15.31 29.60 7.01
N PRO A 47 -14.13 30.15 7.35
CA PRO A 47 -12.79 29.82 6.85
C PRO A 47 -12.21 28.53 7.43
N PHE A 48 -11.32 27.87 6.69
CA PHE A 48 -10.67 26.64 7.13
C PHE A 48 -9.83 26.86 8.38
N GLY A 49 -10.19 26.14 9.44
CA GLY A 49 -9.39 26.01 10.64
C GLY A 49 -8.34 24.91 10.51
N THR A 50 -7.68 24.61 11.63
CA THR A 50 -6.64 23.58 11.72
C THR A 50 -7.16 22.19 11.32
N LEU A 51 -8.43 21.90 11.65
CA LEU A 51 -9.04 20.60 11.38
C LEU A 51 -9.25 20.39 9.88
N GLU A 52 -9.81 21.37 9.18
CA GLU A 52 -10.03 21.33 7.73
C GLU A 52 -8.70 21.17 6.98
N TRP A 53 -7.66 21.93 7.38
CA TRP A 53 -6.32 21.81 6.81
C TRP A 53 -5.69 20.42 7.06
N THR A 54 -5.92 19.84 8.24
CA THR A 54 -5.44 18.49 8.56
C THR A 54 -6.10 17.43 7.68
N ILE A 55 -7.41 17.55 7.45
CA ILE A 55 -8.17 16.64 6.57
C ILE A 55 -7.66 16.75 5.13
N VAL A 56 -7.46 17.97 4.62
CA VAL A 56 -6.93 18.19 3.28
C VAL A 56 -5.52 17.61 3.14
N ALA A 57 -4.64 17.87 4.11
CA ALA A 57 -3.27 17.32 4.11
C ALA A 57 -3.28 15.79 4.12
N LEU A 58 -4.12 15.17 4.96
CA LEU A 58 -4.26 13.72 5.02
C LEU A 58 -4.78 13.13 3.70
N GLY A 59 -5.73 13.80 3.07
CA GLY A 59 -6.26 13.41 1.75
C GLY A 59 -5.17 13.45 0.66
N VAL A 60 -4.36 14.52 0.64
CA VAL A 60 -3.24 14.65 -0.31
C VAL A 60 -2.19 13.56 -0.06
N ILE A 61 -1.80 13.33 1.20
CA ILE A 61 -0.86 12.26 1.56
C ILE A 61 -1.39 10.89 1.10
N THR A 62 -2.66 10.61 1.36
CA THR A 62 -3.31 9.35 0.96
C THR A 62 -3.32 9.18 -0.57
N ALA A 63 -3.70 10.21 -1.31
CA ALA A 63 -3.73 10.16 -2.77
C ALA A 63 -2.34 9.90 -3.38
N VAL A 64 -1.30 10.57 -2.86
CA VAL A 64 0.08 10.37 -3.30
C VAL A 64 0.57 8.98 -2.94
N ALA A 65 0.35 8.52 -1.70
CA ALA A 65 0.77 7.22 -1.23
C ALA A 65 0.14 6.07 -2.06
N TYR A 66 -1.16 6.11 -2.31
CA TYR A 66 -1.83 5.10 -3.14
C TYR A 66 -1.38 5.15 -4.59
N THR A 67 -1.14 6.33 -5.14
CA THR A 67 -0.59 6.46 -6.51
C THR A 67 0.80 5.82 -6.60
N MET A 68 1.69 6.11 -5.63
CA MET A 68 3.02 5.48 -5.56
C MET A 68 2.92 3.97 -5.39
N PHE A 69 1.99 3.49 -4.55
CA PHE A 69 1.77 2.07 -4.35
C PHE A 69 1.39 1.35 -5.64
N ILE A 70 0.45 1.90 -6.43
CA ILE A 70 0.06 1.34 -7.72
C ILE A 70 1.23 1.41 -8.71
N LEU A 71 2.03 2.48 -8.68
CA LEU A 71 3.24 2.59 -9.51
C LEU A 71 4.25 1.49 -9.16
N VAL A 72 4.46 1.20 -7.88
CA VAL A 72 5.32 0.09 -7.44
C VAL A 72 4.78 -1.26 -7.92
N ILE A 73 3.45 -1.48 -7.86
CA ILE A 73 2.84 -2.70 -8.43
C ILE A 73 3.14 -2.80 -9.93
N ASN A 74 2.99 -1.70 -10.68
CA ASN A 74 3.19 -1.70 -12.13
C ASN A 74 4.65 -1.90 -12.54
N VAL A 75 5.61 -1.35 -11.79
CA VAL A 75 7.05 -1.40 -12.13
C VAL A 75 7.74 -2.64 -11.57
N ALA A 76 7.48 -3.00 -10.31
CA ALA A 76 8.18 -4.07 -9.59
C ALA A 76 7.33 -5.33 -9.39
N GLY A 77 6.06 -5.29 -9.76
CA GLY A 77 5.13 -6.40 -9.62
C GLY A 77 4.45 -6.49 -8.25
N PRO A 78 3.33 -7.24 -8.16
CA PRO A 78 2.47 -7.31 -6.97
C PRO A 78 3.14 -7.94 -5.74
N VAL A 79 4.17 -8.78 -5.95
CA VAL A 79 4.94 -9.41 -4.87
C VAL A 79 5.84 -8.40 -4.16
N PHE A 80 6.53 -7.53 -4.90
CA PHE A 80 7.34 -6.49 -4.29
C PHE A 80 6.46 -5.44 -3.60
N ALA A 81 5.32 -5.09 -4.21
CA ALA A 81 4.33 -4.23 -3.56
C ALA A 81 3.77 -4.82 -2.26
N SER A 82 3.62 -6.15 -2.13
CA SER A 82 3.24 -6.72 -0.82
C SER A 82 4.29 -6.50 0.26
N GLN A 83 5.55 -6.27 -0.11
CA GLN A 83 6.60 -5.96 0.86
C GLN A 83 6.56 -4.52 1.36
N THR A 84 5.99 -3.58 0.60
CA THR A 84 5.90 -2.18 1.05
C THR A 84 5.03 -2.04 2.29
N GLY A 85 4.03 -2.91 2.46
CA GLY A 85 3.21 -2.95 3.69
C GLY A 85 4.05 -3.09 4.96
N TYR A 86 5.16 -3.85 4.91
CA TYR A 86 6.04 -4.03 6.07
C TYR A 86 6.84 -2.77 6.39
N LEU A 87 7.32 -2.07 5.36
CA LEU A 87 8.00 -0.79 5.54
C LEU A 87 7.05 0.27 6.09
N VAL A 88 5.78 0.26 5.65
CA VAL A 88 4.74 1.16 6.16
C VAL A 88 4.45 0.87 7.64
N THR A 89 4.34 -0.41 8.04
CA THR A 89 4.15 -0.77 9.45
C THR A 89 5.32 -0.30 10.32
N LEU A 90 6.56 -0.56 9.90
CA LEU A 90 7.75 -0.09 10.62
C LEU A 90 7.80 1.43 10.67
N GLY A 91 7.51 2.09 9.55
CA GLY A 91 7.43 3.53 9.44
C GLY A 91 6.41 4.12 10.42
N GLY A 92 5.23 3.52 10.56
CA GLY A 92 4.22 3.93 11.54
C GLY A 92 4.75 3.91 12.97
N VAL A 93 5.49 2.86 13.35
CA VAL A 93 6.13 2.76 14.68
C VAL A 93 7.18 3.87 14.87
N VAL A 94 8.04 4.09 13.87
CA VAL A 94 9.09 5.13 13.93
C VAL A 94 8.48 6.53 14.01
N TRP A 95 7.49 6.84 13.16
CA TRP A 95 6.78 8.11 13.21
C TRP A 95 6.04 8.30 14.53
N GLY A 96 5.49 7.23 15.12
CA GLY A 96 4.92 7.26 16.47
C GLY A 96 5.93 7.72 17.52
N MET A 97 7.14 7.12 17.52
CA MET A 97 8.21 7.52 18.46
C MET A 97 8.66 8.97 18.23
N VAL A 98 8.84 9.38 16.98
CA VAL A 98 9.35 10.72 16.63
C VAL A 98 8.33 11.82 16.92
N LEU A 99 7.06 11.61 16.59
CA LEU A 99 6.02 12.62 16.73
C LEU A 99 5.49 12.74 18.16
N PHE A 100 5.34 11.61 18.87
CA PHE A 100 4.79 11.60 20.23
C PHE A 100 5.87 11.59 21.31
N GLY A 101 7.16 11.44 20.95
CA GLY A 101 8.28 11.45 21.88
C GLY A 101 8.31 10.24 22.82
N GLU A 102 7.55 9.18 22.51
CA GLU A 102 7.44 8.01 23.36
C GLU A 102 8.66 7.10 23.20
N THR A 103 9.47 6.95 24.25
CA THR A 103 10.47 5.88 24.33
C THR A 103 9.77 4.55 24.54
N HIS A 104 9.54 3.82 23.46
CA HIS A 104 8.96 2.49 23.54
C HIS A 104 9.90 1.52 24.25
N SER A 105 9.31 0.75 25.16
CA SER A 105 9.99 -0.29 25.94
C SER A 105 10.77 -1.28 25.04
N PRO A 106 11.89 -1.87 25.50
CA PRO A 106 12.62 -2.90 24.76
C PRO A 106 11.73 -4.04 24.22
N TRP A 107 10.59 -4.28 24.86
CA TRP A 107 9.57 -5.24 24.42
C TRP A 107 8.90 -4.91 23.08
N VAL A 108 8.78 -3.63 22.71
CA VAL A 108 8.26 -3.23 21.40
C VAL A 108 9.27 -3.59 20.32
N TRP A 109 10.55 -3.36 20.57
CA TRP A 109 11.63 -3.77 19.66
C TRP A 109 11.74 -5.29 19.54
N ALA A 110 11.57 -6.03 20.64
CA ALA A 110 11.50 -7.49 20.62
C ALA A 110 10.31 -7.99 19.79
N SER A 111 9.14 -7.35 19.90
CA SER A 111 7.96 -7.67 19.10
C SER A 111 8.19 -7.40 17.60
N VAL A 112 8.79 -6.24 17.26
CA VAL A 112 9.16 -5.89 15.89
C VAL A 112 10.16 -6.89 15.32
N ALA A 113 11.21 -7.24 16.07
CA ALA A 113 12.19 -8.24 15.65
C ALA A 113 11.54 -9.62 15.43
N THR A 114 10.66 -10.04 16.35
CA THR A 114 9.93 -11.31 16.26
C THR A 114 9.03 -11.35 15.03
N MET A 115 8.32 -10.24 14.72
CA MET A 115 7.49 -10.11 13.53
C MET A 115 8.32 -10.22 12.25
N ILE A 116 9.48 -9.54 12.19
CA ILE A 116 10.41 -9.61 11.04
C ILE A 116 10.93 -11.03 10.85
N ILE A 117 11.29 -11.74 11.93
CA ILE A 117 11.75 -13.13 11.86
C ILE A 117 10.63 -14.06 11.37
N GLY A 118 9.44 -13.97 11.96
CA GLY A 118 8.29 -14.79 11.53
C GLY A 118 7.96 -14.56 10.05
N LEU A 119 8.09 -13.33 9.58
CA LEU A 119 7.89 -12.98 8.17
C LEU A 119 8.99 -13.54 7.26
N ALA A 120 10.25 -13.44 7.66
CA ALA A 120 11.38 -14.00 6.91
C ALA A 120 11.22 -15.51 6.70
N LEU A 121 10.64 -16.21 7.69
CA LEU A 121 10.34 -17.63 7.60
C LEU A 121 9.17 -17.96 6.66
N VAL A 122 8.21 -17.05 6.49
CA VAL A 122 7.01 -17.27 5.65
C VAL A 122 7.17 -16.80 4.21
N THR A 123 8.22 -16.03 3.92
CA THR A 123 8.46 -15.46 2.59
C THR A 123 8.80 -16.59 1.59
N PRO A 124 7.97 -16.84 0.56
CA PRO A 124 8.19 -17.95 -0.38
C PRO A 124 9.52 -17.80 -1.12
N ARG A 125 10.32 -18.88 -1.18
CA ARG A 125 11.51 -18.92 -2.06
C ARG A 125 11.03 -18.85 -3.52
N LYS A 126 11.59 -17.90 -4.29
CA LYS A 126 11.40 -17.85 -5.75
C LYS A 126 11.85 -19.19 -6.33
N THR A 127 10.92 -20.05 -6.72
CA THR A 127 11.24 -21.23 -7.51
C THR A 127 11.75 -20.72 -8.85
N ALA A 128 13.06 -20.81 -9.07
CA ALA A 128 13.64 -20.55 -10.37
C ALA A 128 12.98 -21.50 -11.37
N THR A 129 12.15 -20.97 -12.27
CA THR A 129 11.63 -21.72 -13.41
C THR A 129 12.82 -22.27 -14.18
N PRO A 130 12.98 -23.60 -14.32
CA PRO A 130 14.03 -24.17 -15.15
C PRO A 130 13.84 -23.64 -16.57
N LEU A 131 14.91 -23.06 -17.14
CA LEU A 131 14.94 -22.65 -18.54
C LEU A 131 14.51 -23.82 -19.41
N ALA A 132 13.56 -23.59 -20.32
CA ALA A 132 13.18 -24.57 -21.33
C ALA A 132 14.44 -25.04 -22.08
N PRO A 133 14.54 -26.33 -22.45
CA PRO A 133 15.69 -26.82 -23.21
C PRO A 133 15.83 -25.99 -24.49
N ALA A 134 17.06 -25.62 -24.83
CA ALA A 134 17.37 -24.90 -26.05
C ALA A 134 16.83 -25.67 -27.26
N PRO A 135 16.26 -24.99 -28.27
CA PRO A 135 15.77 -25.66 -29.46
C PRO A 135 16.93 -26.38 -30.13
N ASP A 136 16.72 -27.67 -30.34
CA ASP A 136 17.62 -28.61 -31.00
C ASP A 136 18.09 -27.97 -32.31
N SER A 137 19.40 -27.78 -32.44
CA SER A 137 20.02 -27.24 -33.64
C SER A 137 19.62 -28.08 -34.85
N PRO A 138 19.25 -27.47 -36.00
CA PRO A 138 18.92 -28.23 -37.19
C PRO A 138 20.16 -29.00 -37.64
N THR A 139 20.11 -30.32 -37.53
CA THR A 139 21.03 -31.21 -38.25
C THR A 139 20.73 -31.06 -39.73
N GLY A 140 21.56 -30.29 -40.43
CA GLY A 140 21.69 -30.38 -41.88
C GLY A 140 23.13 -30.72 -42.25
N PRO A 141 23.43 -30.84 -43.54
CA PRO A 141 22.57 -31.21 -44.67
C PRO A 141 22.47 -32.74 -44.87
#